data_AF-A0A1J3F0J3-F1
#
_entry.id   AF-A0A1J3F0J3-F1
#
_cell.length_a   1.000
_cell.length_b   1.000
_cell.length_c   1.000
_cell.angle_alpha   90.00
_cell.angle_beta   90.00
_cell.angle_gamma   90.00
#
_symmetry.space_group_name_H-M   'P 1'
#
loop_
_entity.id
_entity.type
_entity.pdbx_description
1 polymer ?
#
loop_
_entity_poly.entity_id
_entity_poly.type
_entity_poly.pdbx_seq_one_letter_code
_entity_poly.pdbx_strand_id
1 'polypeptide(L)'
;TLNGSLPTQKSQSLSNIDVSYNDLSGSLPSWVSIPNLTLNLVANNFTLGGPDKRVLSGLECLQKNFPCNRGKGIYSDFSINCGGPEIRSVTGARFEKEDEDLGPASFVVSAAQRWAASSVGLFAGSSNNTYIVNSQSQFINTSNSELFQSARLSPSSLRYYGLGLENGGYTVTLQFAEIQIRGSNSWTAVGRRRFDIYVQGRLVE
;
A
#
# COMPACT_ATOMS: atom_id res chain seq x y z
N THR A 1 9.74 17.54 8.47
CA THR A 1 9.14 17.27 7.15
C THR A 1 9.80 18.14 6.11
N LEU A 2 9.92 17.66 4.89
CA LEU A 2 10.43 18.42 3.74
C LEU A 2 9.32 19.31 3.17
N ASN A 3 9.66 20.49 2.66
CA ASN A 3 8.70 21.42 2.04
C ASN A 3 9.25 22.01 0.73
N GLY A 4 8.40 22.75 0.01
CA GLY A 4 8.73 23.34 -1.29
C GLY A 4 8.44 22.40 -2.45
N SER A 5 8.98 22.72 -3.63
CA SER A 5 8.75 21.94 -4.86
C SER A 5 9.79 20.86 -5.07
N LEU A 6 9.41 19.82 -5.82
CA LEU A 6 10.37 18.86 -6.34
C LEU A 6 11.36 19.57 -7.29
N PRO A 7 12.65 19.17 -7.29
CA PRO A 7 13.61 19.68 -8.26
C PRO A 7 13.18 19.40 -9.71
N THR A 8 13.50 20.33 -10.61
CA THR A 8 13.21 20.19 -12.05
C THR A 8 14.04 19.09 -12.72
N GLN A 9 15.13 18.67 -12.09
CA GLN A 9 16.04 17.63 -12.57
C GLN A 9 16.28 16.58 -11.49
N LYS A 10 16.52 15.34 -11.91
CA LYS A 10 16.95 14.24 -11.04
C LYS A 10 18.15 13.53 -11.65
N SER A 11 18.90 12.80 -10.84
CA SER A 11 19.89 11.86 -11.36
C SER A 11 19.22 10.80 -12.24
N GLN A 12 19.91 10.41 -13.32
CA GLN A 12 19.49 9.29 -14.17
C GLN A 12 19.56 7.94 -13.42
N SER A 13 20.44 7.82 -12.42
CA SER A 13 20.58 6.61 -11.61
C SER A 13 19.45 6.40 -10.58
N LEU A 14 18.65 7.44 -10.29
CA LEU A 14 17.51 7.32 -9.37
C LEU A 14 16.31 6.71 -10.08
N SER A 15 15.96 5.48 -9.70
CA SER A 15 14.83 4.71 -10.22
C SER A 15 13.70 4.48 -9.20
N ASN A 16 13.97 4.67 -7.91
CA ASN A 16 12.98 4.52 -6.84
C ASN A 16 13.04 5.77 -5.97
N ILE A 17 11.95 6.52 -5.87
CA ILE A 17 11.89 7.78 -5.11
C ILE A 17 10.65 7.76 -4.23
N ASP A 18 10.88 7.67 -2.93
CA ASP A 18 9.85 7.90 -1.92
C ASP A 18 10.09 9.24 -1.25
N VAL A 19 9.10 10.13 -1.37
CA VAL A 19 9.02 11.40 -0.65
C VAL A 19 7.64 11.55 -0.01
N SER A 20 6.96 10.43 0.22
CA SER A 20 5.65 10.43 0.85
C SER A 20 5.70 11.02 2.26
N TYR A 21 4.57 11.50 2.76
CA TYR A 21 4.44 12.06 4.12
C TYR A 21 5.32 13.28 4.41
N ASN A 22 5.36 14.22 3.46
CA ASN A 22 6.03 15.51 3.61
C ASN A 22 5.05 16.69 3.45
N ASP A 23 5.60 17.88 3.25
CA ASP A 23 4.90 19.13 2.95
C ASP A 23 5.28 19.64 1.55
N LEU A 24 5.68 18.74 0.64
CA LEU A 24 6.05 19.11 -0.72
C LEU A 24 4.81 19.61 -1.50
N SER A 25 5.01 20.56 -2.40
CA SER A 25 3.94 21.23 -3.12
C SER A 25 4.37 21.71 -4.51
N GLY A 26 3.47 22.34 -5.25
CA GLY A 26 3.73 22.82 -6.61
C GLY A 26 3.45 21.78 -7.69
N SER A 27 3.84 22.07 -8.93
CA SER A 27 3.65 21.19 -10.09
C SER A 27 4.64 20.03 -10.10
N LEU A 28 4.23 18.88 -10.62
CA LEU A 28 5.14 17.76 -10.82
C LEU A 28 6.11 18.03 -11.99
N PRO A 29 7.42 17.77 -11.83
CA PRO A 29 8.39 17.91 -12.90
C PRO A 29 8.23 16.80 -13.94
N SER A 30 8.64 17.05 -15.19
CA SER A 30 8.43 16.12 -16.31
C SER A 30 9.04 14.73 -16.11
N TRP A 31 10.06 14.62 -15.25
CA TRP A 31 10.71 13.33 -14.98
C TRP A 31 9.81 12.33 -14.25
N VAL A 32 8.67 12.75 -13.67
CA VAL A 32 7.73 11.82 -13.01
C VAL A 32 7.11 10.82 -13.97
N SER A 33 7.09 11.14 -15.27
CA SER A 33 6.50 10.33 -16.33
C SER A 33 7.52 9.45 -17.05
N ILE A 34 8.77 9.40 -16.58
CA ILE A 34 9.81 8.56 -17.18
C ILE A 34 9.49 7.08 -16.91
N PRO A 35 9.58 6.21 -17.94
CA PRO A 35 9.38 4.77 -17.75
C PRO A 35 10.35 4.17 -16.72
N ASN A 36 9.94 3.07 -16.08
CA ASN A 36 10.75 2.32 -15.09
C ASN A 36 11.14 3.13 -13.84
N LEU A 37 10.41 4.19 -13.53
CA LEU A 37 10.54 4.96 -12.30
C LEU A 37 9.40 4.57 -11.35
N THR A 38 9.75 4.17 -10.13
CA THR A 38 8.76 3.97 -9.05
C THR A 38 8.75 5.18 -8.13
N LEU A 39 7.57 5.72 -7.90
CA LEU A 39 7.35 6.96 -7.15
C LEU A 39 6.28 6.78 -6.08
N ASN A 40 6.62 7.22 -4.87
CA ASN A 40 5.63 7.40 -3.82
C ASN A 40 5.59 8.87 -3.39
N LEU A 41 4.50 9.54 -3.78
CA LEU A 41 4.25 10.96 -3.53
C LEU A 41 3.08 11.18 -2.56
N VAL A 42 2.57 10.12 -1.94
CA VAL A 42 1.40 10.15 -1.06
C VAL A 42 1.60 11.12 0.11
N ALA A 43 0.51 11.75 0.56
CA ALA A 43 0.48 12.68 1.68
C ALA A 43 1.37 13.92 1.50
N ASN A 44 1.35 14.51 0.30
CA ASN A 44 1.92 15.82 -0.03
C ASN A 44 0.84 16.79 -0.56
N ASN A 45 1.22 18.00 -1.01
CA ASN A 45 0.33 19.08 -1.47
C ASN A 45 0.60 19.49 -2.93
N PHE A 46 0.82 18.52 -3.83
CA PHE A 46 1.09 18.78 -5.24
C PHE A 46 -0.14 19.26 -6.00
N THR A 47 0.09 20.12 -7.00
CA THR A 47 -0.92 20.52 -7.97
C THR A 47 -0.88 19.55 -9.15
N LEU A 48 -1.92 18.75 -9.31
CA LEU A 48 -1.98 17.68 -10.32
C LEU A 48 -2.71 18.15 -11.58
N GLY A 49 -1.99 18.22 -12.69
CA GLY A 49 -2.54 18.47 -14.01
C GLY A 49 -3.10 17.22 -14.69
N GLY A 50 -3.64 17.37 -15.91
CA GLY A 50 -4.19 16.27 -16.69
C GLY A 50 -3.22 15.10 -16.93
N PRO A 51 -1.99 15.35 -17.44
CA PRO A 51 -0.98 14.31 -17.62
C PRO A 51 -0.62 13.59 -16.32
N ASP A 52 -0.50 14.33 -15.22
CA ASP A 52 -0.12 13.79 -13.91
C ASP A 52 -1.15 12.80 -13.39
N LYS A 53 -2.45 13.13 -13.51
CA LYS A 53 -3.55 12.24 -13.10
C LYS A 53 -3.59 10.94 -13.89
N ARG A 54 -3.10 10.95 -15.14
CA ARG A 54 -3.01 9.74 -15.96
C ARG A 54 -1.83 8.86 -15.53
N VAL A 55 -0.69 9.48 -15.23
CA VAL A 55 0.54 8.76 -14.85
C VAL A 55 0.45 8.24 -13.41
N LEU A 56 -0.12 9.04 -12.51
CA LEU A 56 -0.21 8.79 -11.08
C LEU A 56 -1.69 8.72 -10.67
N SER A 57 -2.40 7.76 -11.27
CA SER A 57 -3.85 7.58 -11.08
C SER A 57 -4.24 7.47 -9.61
N GLY A 58 -5.19 8.30 -9.19
CA GLY A 58 -5.69 8.33 -7.81
C GLY A 58 -4.81 9.09 -6.82
N LEU A 59 -3.64 9.61 -7.23
CA LEU A 59 -2.79 10.41 -6.35
C LEU A 59 -3.51 11.65 -5.81
N GLU A 60 -4.50 12.18 -6.52
CA GLU A 60 -5.35 13.26 -6.03
C GLU A 60 -6.03 12.88 -4.71
N CYS A 61 -6.47 11.64 -4.56
CA CYS A 61 -7.15 11.16 -3.36
C CYS A 61 -6.20 10.90 -2.19
N LEU A 62 -4.92 10.66 -2.51
CA LEU A 62 -3.85 10.42 -1.56
C LEU A 62 -2.97 11.65 -1.32
N GLN A 63 -3.38 12.85 -1.78
CA GLN A 63 -2.79 14.09 -1.29
C GLN A 63 -3.07 14.25 0.21
N LYS A 64 -2.31 15.15 0.84
CA LYS A 64 -2.44 15.46 2.26
C LYS A 64 -3.88 15.84 2.58
N ASN A 65 -4.34 15.34 3.73
CA ASN A 65 -5.73 15.47 4.20
C ASN A 65 -6.78 14.78 3.32
N PHE A 66 -6.41 13.89 2.39
CA PHE A 66 -7.33 13.05 1.61
C PHE A 66 -8.51 13.82 0.99
N PRO A 67 -8.29 14.61 -0.08
CA PRO A 67 -9.31 15.54 -0.59
C PRO A 67 -10.47 14.88 -1.35
N CYS A 68 -10.31 13.65 -1.84
CA CYS A 68 -11.40 12.91 -2.48
C CYS A 68 -12.46 12.47 -1.48
N ASN A 69 -13.69 12.30 -1.98
CA ASN A 69 -14.82 11.74 -1.23
C ASN A 69 -15.06 12.43 0.14
N ARG A 70 -14.74 13.73 0.22
CA ARG A 70 -15.01 14.55 1.41
C ARG A 70 -16.49 14.88 1.53
N GLY A 71 -16.97 14.95 2.76
CA GLY A 71 -18.34 15.33 3.09
C GLY A 71 -19.16 14.11 3.48
N LYS A 72 -20.24 13.85 2.74
CA LYS A 72 -21.09 12.69 3.00
C LYS A 72 -20.31 11.41 2.65
N GLY A 73 -20.13 10.55 3.64
CA GLY A 73 -19.50 9.25 3.43
C GLY A 73 -20.26 8.42 2.40
N ILE A 74 -19.50 7.63 1.65
CA ILE A 74 -19.98 6.80 0.53
C ILE A 74 -19.97 5.33 0.96
N TYR A 75 -19.08 4.97 1.89
CA TYR A 75 -18.85 3.60 2.31
C TYR A 75 -18.95 3.45 3.82
N SER A 76 -19.64 2.39 4.24
CA SER A 76 -19.74 1.94 5.64
C SER A 76 -18.64 0.96 6.03
N ASP A 77 -18.04 0.28 5.05
CA ASP A 77 -17.09 -0.80 5.24
C ASP A 77 -16.26 -1.04 3.97
N PHE A 78 -15.14 -1.74 4.15
CA PHE A 78 -14.38 -2.35 3.07
C PHE A 78 -13.58 -3.53 3.65
N SER A 79 -13.13 -4.43 2.77
CA SER A 79 -12.22 -5.52 3.12
C SER A 79 -11.27 -5.75 1.95
N ILE A 80 -10.00 -6.03 2.24
CA ILE A 80 -8.93 -6.11 1.25
C ILE A 80 -8.26 -7.48 1.36
N ASN A 81 -8.06 -8.17 0.25
CA ASN A 81 -7.19 -9.35 0.19
C ASN A 81 -5.77 -8.91 -0.18
N CYS A 82 -4.96 -8.61 0.85
CA CYS A 82 -3.63 -8.02 0.71
C CYS A 82 -2.67 -8.93 -0.09
N GLY A 83 -2.22 -8.48 -1.26
CA GLY A 83 -1.37 -9.26 -2.16
C GLY A 83 -2.11 -10.37 -2.93
N GLY A 84 -3.45 -10.37 -2.95
CA GLY A 84 -4.23 -11.46 -3.53
C GLY A 84 -5.39 -10.99 -4.42
N PRO A 85 -6.01 -11.94 -5.16
CA PRO A 85 -7.17 -11.65 -5.99
C PRO A 85 -8.42 -11.37 -5.15
N GLU A 86 -9.51 -10.98 -5.81
CA GLU A 86 -10.80 -10.81 -5.14
C GLU A 86 -11.31 -12.17 -4.64
N ILE A 87 -11.72 -12.22 -3.38
CA ILE A 87 -12.23 -13.43 -2.72
C ILE A 87 -13.50 -13.09 -1.95
N ARG A 88 -14.40 -14.08 -1.82
CA ARG A 88 -15.55 -14.00 -0.92
C ARG A 88 -15.33 -14.95 0.25
N SER A 89 -15.54 -14.46 1.46
CA SER A 89 -15.52 -15.31 2.64
C SER A 89 -16.70 -16.29 2.63
N VAL A 90 -16.61 -17.32 3.46
CA VAL A 90 -17.72 -18.25 3.74
C VAL A 90 -18.97 -17.56 4.28
N THR A 91 -18.82 -16.38 4.89
CA THR A 91 -19.93 -15.55 5.40
C THR A 91 -20.46 -14.57 4.35
N GLY A 92 -19.90 -14.56 3.13
CA GLY A 92 -20.33 -13.72 2.01
C GLY A 92 -19.66 -12.35 1.94
N ALA A 93 -18.78 -12.00 2.88
CA ALA A 93 -18.03 -10.75 2.86
C ALA A 93 -17.08 -10.72 1.64
N ARG A 94 -17.09 -9.63 0.89
CA ARG A 94 -16.24 -9.45 -0.29
C ARG A 94 -14.92 -8.80 0.12
N PHE A 95 -13.82 -9.48 -0.15
CA PHE A 95 -12.47 -8.95 -0.04
C PHE A 95 -12.02 -8.49 -1.42
N GLU A 96 -11.86 -7.19 -1.59
CA GLU A 96 -11.40 -6.61 -2.85
C GLU A 96 -9.95 -7.00 -3.13
N LYS A 97 -9.64 -7.20 -4.41
CA LYS A 97 -8.29 -7.60 -4.85
C LYS A 97 -7.25 -6.52 -4.54
N GLU A 98 -6.07 -6.94 -4.12
CA GLU A 98 -4.91 -6.07 -3.93
C GLU A 98 -3.65 -6.77 -4.46
N ASP A 99 -3.70 -7.13 -5.73
CA ASP A 99 -2.72 -7.95 -6.44
C ASP A 99 -1.75 -7.13 -7.32
N GLU A 100 -1.78 -5.80 -7.21
CA GLU A 100 -0.91 -4.89 -7.97
C GLU A 100 0.56 -5.00 -7.54
N ASP A 101 1.50 -4.85 -8.47
CA ASP A 101 2.92 -4.83 -8.11
C ASP A 101 3.33 -3.44 -7.56
N LEU A 102 3.23 -3.25 -6.24
CA LEU A 102 3.54 -1.99 -5.58
C LEU A 102 5.03 -1.69 -5.41
N GLY A 103 5.94 -2.53 -5.91
CA GLY A 103 7.36 -2.19 -6.00
C GLY A 103 8.01 -1.63 -4.71
N PRO A 104 9.16 -0.95 -4.84
CA PRO A 104 9.89 -0.37 -3.70
C PRO A 104 9.41 1.03 -3.28
N ALA A 105 8.67 1.73 -4.12
CA ALA A 105 8.11 3.05 -3.81
C ALA A 105 6.88 3.28 -4.67
N SER A 106 5.72 2.78 -4.22
CA SER A 106 4.49 2.94 -4.99
C SER A 106 3.25 3.04 -4.11
N PHE A 107 2.14 3.35 -4.77
CA PHE A 107 0.81 3.35 -4.19
C PHE A 107 -0.19 2.85 -5.24
N VAL A 108 -1.35 2.43 -4.77
CA VAL A 108 -2.51 2.09 -5.58
C VAL A 108 -3.74 2.68 -4.95
N VAL A 109 -4.67 3.14 -5.78
CA VAL A 109 -6.04 3.47 -5.37
C VAL A 109 -6.98 2.51 -6.06
N SER A 110 -7.88 1.90 -5.29
CA SER A 110 -8.92 1.02 -5.84
C SER A 110 -9.74 1.74 -6.91
N ALA A 111 -10.26 0.99 -7.88
CA ALA A 111 -11.09 1.56 -8.94
C ALA A 111 -12.35 2.26 -8.42
N ALA A 112 -12.92 1.75 -7.31
CA ALA A 112 -14.04 2.37 -6.61
C ALA A 112 -13.63 3.59 -5.77
N GLN A 113 -12.34 3.89 -5.63
CA GLN A 113 -11.81 4.90 -4.69
C GLN A 113 -12.33 4.70 -3.26
N ARG A 114 -12.49 3.44 -2.86
CA ARG A 114 -12.95 3.03 -1.52
C ARG A 114 -11.79 2.80 -0.57
N TRP A 115 -10.70 2.25 -1.09
CA TRP A 115 -9.48 2.06 -0.36
C TRP A 115 -8.26 2.34 -1.24
N ALA A 116 -7.11 2.45 -0.61
CA ALA A 116 -5.82 2.57 -1.26
C ALA A 116 -4.73 1.89 -0.44
N ALA A 117 -3.60 1.60 -1.06
CA ALA A 117 -2.43 1.06 -0.39
C ALA A 117 -1.16 1.80 -0.83
N SER A 118 -0.15 1.81 0.03
CA SER A 118 1.18 2.36 -0.25
C SER A 118 2.24 1.46 0.38
N SER A 119 3.26 1.12 -0.40
CA SER A 119 4.36 0.25 0.02
C SER A 119 5.69 0.91 -0.30
N VAL A 120 6.63 0.82 0.63
CA VAL A 120 7.97 1.38 0.48
C VAL A 120 9.06 0.46 1.02
N GLY A 121 10.23 0.55 0.41
CA GLY A 121 11.47 -0.10 0.85
C GLY A 121 12.03 -1.11 -0.16
N LEU A 122 13.31 -1.40 0.00
CA LEU A 122 14.03 -2.44 -0.74
C LEU A 122 14.50 -3.53 0.24
N PHE A 123 14.44 -4.79 -0.16
CA PHE A 123 15.01 -5.86 0.65
C PHE A 123 16.55 -5.81 0.56
N ALA A 124 17.22 -5.78 1.71
CA ALA A 124 18.67 -5.75 1.76
C ALA A 124 19.28 -6.98 1.07
N GLY A 125 20.24 -6.75 0.17
CA GLY A 125 21.00 -7.82 -0.50
C GLY A 125 20.24 -8.59 -1.58
N SER A 126 19.03 -8.18 -1.98
CA SER A 126 18.29 -8.81 -3.08
C SER A 126 18.38 -7.98 -4.36
N SER A 127 18.70 -8.64 -5.48
CA SER A 127 18.54 -8.09 -6.83
C SER A 127 17.13 -8.32 -7.40
N ASN A 128 16.36 -9.26 -6.84
CA ASN A 128 15.02 -9.63 -7.28
C ASN A 128 14.05 -9.46 -6.10
N ASN A 129 13.46 -8.27 -6.00
CA ASN A 129 12.51 -7.96 -4.93
C ASN A 129 11.11 -8.47 -5.29
N THR A 130 10.49 -9.21 -4.39
CA THR A 130 9.08 -9.64 -4.50
C THR A 130 8.25 -8.98 -3.41
N TYR A 131 7.13 -8.36 -3.80
CA TYR A 131 6.26 -7.60 -2.89
C TYR A 131 4.94 -8.33 -2.59
N ILE A 132 4.75 -9.50 -3.20
CA ILE A 132 3.66 -10.43 -2.92
C ILE A 132 4.29 -11.80 -2.74
N VAL A 133 3.81 -12.54 -1.75
CA VAL A 133 4.12 -13.96 -1.61
C VAL A 133 2.85 -14.79 -1.59
N ASN A 134 2.93 -15.95 -2.22
CA ASN A 134 1.86 -16.92 -2.28
C ASN A 134 2.26 -18.22 -1.56
N SER A 135 1.26 -18.96 -1.11
CA SER A 135 1.38 -20.25 -0.47
C SER A 135 0.26 -21.18 -0.94
N GLN A 136 0.61 -22.44 -1.20
CA GLN A 136 -0.36 -23.50 -1.52
C GLN A 136 -0.86 -24.23 -0.26
N SER A 137 -0.54 -23.71 0.93
CA SER A 137 -0.92 -24.37 2.17
C SER A 137 -2.37 -24.17 2.53
N GLN A 138 -2.90 -25.14 3.26
CA GLN A 138 -4.19 -25.03 3.92
C GLN A 138 -3.99 -24.48 5.34
N PHE A 139 -4.85 -23.54 5.72
CA PHE A 139 -4.84 -22.92 7.04
C PHE A 139 -6.01 -23.47 7.84
N ILE A 140 -5.71 -24.39 8.76
CA ILE A 140 -6.72 -25.19 9.48
C ILE A 140 -7.48 -24.42 10.57
N ASN A 141 -6.93 -23.30 11.05
CA ASN A 141 -7.55 -22.48 12.11
C ASN A 141 -8.50 -21.40 11.56
N THR A 142 -8.94 -21.54 10.32
CA THR A 142 -9.85 -20.58 9.66
C THR A 142 -10.75 -21.31 8.68
N SER A 143 -11.99 -20.82 8.54
CA SER A 143 -12.90 -21.25 7.48
C SER A 143 -12.58 -20.60 6.12
N ASN A 144 -11.73 -19.57 6.09
CA ASN A 144 -11.35 -18.82 4.91
C ASN A 144 -9.87 -19.02 4.57
N SER A 145 -9.46 -20.28 4.36
CA SER A 145 -8.06 -20.68 4.11
C SER A 145 -7.41 -19.87 2.97
N GLU A 146 -8.18 -19.59 1.91
CA GLU A 146 -7.71 -18.86 0.72
C GLU A 146 -7.23 -17.43 1.03
N LEU A 147 -7.79 -16.75 2.04
CA LEU A 147 -7.34 -15.41 2.44
C LEU A 147 -5.91 -15.38 3.01
N PHE A 148 -5.41 -16.52 3.47
CA PHE A 148 -4.07 -16.64 4.07
C PHE A 148 -3.06 -17.25 3.09
N GLN A 149 -3.47 -17.52 1.86
CA GLN A 149 -2.60 -18.06 0.81
C GLN A 149 -1.80 -16.97 0.10
N SER A 150 -2.14 -15.70 0.26
CA SER A 150 -1.40 -14.56 -0.28
C SER A 150 -1.11 -13.54 0.81
N ALA A 151 0.02 -12.85 0.70
CA ALA A 151 0.34 -11.72 1.57
C ALA A 151 1.16 -10.67 0.81
N ARG A 152 0.83 -9.39 1.06
CA ARG A 152 1.70 -8.28 0.67
C ARG A 152 2.90 -8.17 1.60
N LEU A 153 4.07 -8.00 1.01
CA LEU A 153 5.32 -7.73 1.70
C LEU A 153 5.73 -6.28 1.48
N SER A 154 6.31 -5.67 2.52
CA SER A 154 6.95 -4.36 2.44
C SER A 154 8.18 -4.34 3.35
N PRO A 155 9.37 -3.97 2.84
CA PRO A 155 10.60 -3.97 3.66
C PRO A 155 10.65 -2.87 4.72
N SER A 156 9.93 -1.75 4.51
CA SER A 156 10.01 -0.58 5.38
C SER A 156 8.65 -0.18 5.93
N SER A 157 7.67 0.14 5.08
CA SER A 157 6.36 0.58 5.54
C SER A 157 5.27 0.21 4.56
N LEU A 158 4.24 -0.48 5.07
CA LEU A 158 3.00 -0.78 4.37
C LEU A 158 1.86 0.01 5.00
N ARG A 159 1.09 0.72 4.19
CA ARG A 159 -0.04 1.55 4.65
C ARG A 159 -1.26 1.28 3.82
N TYR A 160 -2.39 1.10 4.49
CA TYR A 160 -3.71 1.00 3.88
C TYR A 160 -4.56 2.21 4.29
N TYR A 161 -5.38 2.69 3.36
CA TYR A 161 -6.23 3.85 3.55
C TYR A 161 -7.68 3.48 3.25
N GLY A 162 -8.61 3.87 4.12
CA GLY A 162 -10.03 3.95 3.80
C GLY A 162 -10.35 5.32 3.22
N LEU A 163 -11.01 5.35 2.07
CA LEU A 163 -11.35 6.56 1.34
C LEU A 163 -12.87 6.70 1.27
N GLY A 164 -13.40 7.87 1.61
CA GLY A 164 -14.86 8.11 1.58
C GLY A 164 -15.66 7.32 2.62
N LEU A 165 -15.02 6.91 3.71
CA LEU A 165 -15.71 6.31 4.86
C LEU A 165 -16.63 7.31 5.53
N GLU A 166 -17.80 6.85 5.98
CA GLU A 166 -18.67 7.61 6.85
C GLU A 166 -17.99 7.96 8.19
N ASN A 167 -18.34 9.10 8.79
CA ASN A 167 -17.81 9.43 10.11
C ASN A 167 -18.49 8.55 11.16
N GLY A 168 -17.72 7.73 11.86
CA GLY A 168 -18.27 6.82 12.87
C GLY A 168 -17.21 6.00 13.58
N GLY A 169 -17.67 5.10 14.45
CA GLY A 169 -16.83 4.08 15.06
C GLY A 169 -16.60 2.92 14.09
N TYR A 170 -15.34 2.50 13.94
CA TYR A 170 -14.95 1.39 13.08
C TYR A 170 -14.30 0.29 13.89
N THR A 171 -14.62 -0.96 13.53
CA THR A 171 -13.83 -2.12 13.95
C THR A 171 -12.80 -2.40 12.86
N VAL A 172 -11.52 -2.29 13.20
CA VAL A 172 -10.42 -2.62 12.29
C VAL A 172 -9.93 -4.02 12.62
N THR A 173 -10.14 -4.95 11.70
CA THR A 173 -9.68 -6.34 11.83
C THR A 173 -8.50 -6.57 10.90
N LEU A 174 -7.35 -6.93 11.47
CA LEU A 174 -6.15 -7.32 10.73
C LEU A 174 -5.94 -8.82 10.90
N GLN A 175 -5.66 -9.51 9.79
CA GLN A 175 -5.49 -10.96 9.76
C GLN A 175 -4.08 -11.28 9.28
N PHE A 176 -3.34 -12.05 10.09
CA PHE A 176 -1.94 -12.38 9.83
C PHE A 176 -1.73 -13.90 9.76
N ALA A 177 -0.82 -14.32 8.88
CA ALA A 177 -0.24 -15.65 8.87
C ALA A 177 1.22 -15.58 8.42
N GLU A 178 2.10 -16.36 9.05
CA GLU A 178 3.47 -16.53 8.58
C GLU A 178 3.51 -17.66 7.54
N ILE A 179 3.83 -17.31 6.29
CA ILE A 179 3.77 -18.24 5.16
C ILE A 179 5.11 -18.47 4.46
N GLN A 180 6.16 -17.71 4.81
CA GLN A 180 7.53 -17.83 4.29
C GLN A 180 8.52 -18.42 5.31
N ILE A 181 8.56 -17.88 6.53
CA ILE A 181 9.47 -18.31 7.59
C ILE A 181 8.81 -19.44 8.36
N ARG A 182 8.76 -20.62 7.74
CA ARG A 182 8.19 -21.82 8.35
C ARG A 182 9.22 -22.49 9.24
N GLY A 183 8.81 -22.86 10.45
CA GLY A 183 9.64 -23.43 11.52
C GLY A 183 10.14 -24.85 11.27
N SER A 184 10.66 -25.16 10.08
CA SER A 184 11.45 -26.38 9.87
C SER A 184 12.86 -26.21 10.44
N ASN A 185 13.55 -27.31 10.79
CA ASN A 185 14.95 -27.29 11.24
C ASN A 185 15.94 -26.98 10.08
N SER A 186 15.65 -25.97 9.27
CA SER A 186 16.48 -25.48 8.17
C SER A 186 16.88 -24.03 8.42
N TRP A 187 17.98 -23.60 7.81
CA TRP A 187 18.50 -22.23 7.89
C TRP A 187 17.45 -21.15 7.53
N THR A 188 16.42 -21.50 6.75
CA THR A 188 15.27 -20.63 6.40
C THR A 188 14.34 -20.30 7.57
N ALA A 189 14.43 -21.00 8.70
CA ALA A 189 13.57 -20.82 9.87
C ALA A 189 14.14 -19.88 10.94
N VAL A 190 15.34 -19.34 10.75
CA VAL A 190 16.03 -18.48 11.74
C VAL A 190 15.55 -17.01 11.66
N GLY A 191 14.65 -16.71 10.72
CA GLY A 191 14.10 -15.37 10.53
C GLY A 191 13.10 -14.96 11.61
N ARG A 192 13.07 -13.68 11.96
CA ARG A 192 12.01 -13.07 12.75
C ARG A 192 11.49 -11.85 12.01
N ARG A 193 10.17 -11.67 11.99
CA ARG A 193 9.52 -10.44 11.54
C ARG A 193 8.94 -9.74 12.75
N ARG A 194 9.27 -8.46 12.89
CA ARG A 194 8.73 -7.58 13.91
C ARG A 194 8.30 -6.32 13.22
N PHE A 195 7.11 -5.86 13.54
CA PHE A 195 6.54 -4.64 13.02
C PHE A 195 5.58 -4.10 14.07
N ASP A 196 5.41 -2.79 14.04
CA ASP A 196 4.44 -2.07 14.85
C ASP A 196 3.21 -1.76 13.98
N ILE A 197 2.03 -1.72 14.59
CA ILE A 197 0.77 -1.40 13.95
C ILE A 197 0.32 -0.02 14.41
N TYR A 198 0.06 0.86 13.46
CA TYR A 198 -0.47 2.20 13.70
C TYR A 198 -1.84 2.36 13.05
N VAL A 199 -2.83 2.83 13.82
CA VAL A 199 -4.15 3.20 13.31
C VAL A 199 -4.31 4.71 13.47
N GLN A 200 -4.49 5.41 12.35
CA GLN A 200 -4.58 6.89 12.31
C GLN A 200 -3.45 7.60 13.06
N GLY A 201 -2.23 7.05 12.98
CA GLY A 201 -1.03 7.61 13.62
C GLY A 201 -0.84 7.23 15.09
N ARG A 202 -1.74 6.44 15.69
CA ARG A 202 -1.59 5.93 17.06
C ARG A 202 -1.10 4.48 17.05
N LEU A 203 -0.04 4.19 17.79
CA LEU A 203 0.46 2.82 18.02
C LEU A 203 -0.61 1.99 18.72
N VAL A 204 -0.89 0.79 18.21
CA VAL A 204 -1.88 -0.14 18.79
C VAL A 204 -1.32 -1.52 19.09
N GLU A 205 -0.27 -1.95 18.39
CA GLU A 205 0.43 -3.23 18.60
C GLU A 205 1.89 -3.13 18.17
#